data_AF-A0A285KJF3-F1
#
_entry.id   AF-A0A285KJF3-F1
#
_cell.length_a   1.000
_cell.length_b   1.000
_cell.length_c   1.000
_cell.angle_alpha   90.00
_cell.angle_beta   90.00
_cell.angle_gamma   90.00
#
_symmetry.space_group_name_H-M   'P 1'
#
loop_
_entity.id
_entity.type
_entity.pdbx_description
1 polymer ?
#
loop_
_entity_poly.entity_id
_entity_poly.type
_entity_poly.pdbx_seq_one_letter_code
_entity_poly.pdbx_strand_id
1 'polypeptide(L)'
;MTTSTIARPGGTTVSPGGPQPGRKPPPASPAPSPVRAEQLRKRVEQAKAKSDNINRATWGVAAGVMIYGTVNVTMLLVEHHVPWQIAPLLSLMVDLGLCVALWAAPVLAEYGRKSGWVNVLRWVTALMSWGLNVAEPALARDWVGVGIHSCGPVLLIVVAEAGAALQRTLAEIVAELDAELATAQQAVPKGQQALADLQAEIARLAQELAETQARAEAEAARAGAEIQARAEAETRVTETATRAETEAGKQAEILRQARAEIEQLKTAVQEAVAERDEARRHAGEQTQAAGLAQGRLAEARDSAERAAAAQVAAEQQAQEHMRQVSSRAEQAEHQLRQELAKAAGQASTAEATVGELTEQLRRVQAQLDEARTAGERQGTAKVLADLKIIELEKGRDAALTELERVRRQLARATEKAETAVERQPEISRAPVRKSAALVPAGLAENLPVSVDTVAPETVATVLIAWAENPNASQAELAKITGISDRTIRKVLRAIPAEIAGELAGQVLALTGGRAG
;
A
#
# COMPACT_ATOMS: atom_id res chain seq x y z
N MET A 1 -22.50 12.05 -58.12
CA MET A 1 -21.12 11.64 -57.78
C MET A 1 -21.21 10.50 -56.79
N THR A 2 -20.74 9.34 -57.22
CA THR A 2 -20.95 8.00 -56.66
C THR A 2 -20.21 7.79 -55.35
N THR A 3 -20.96 7.46 -54.30
CA THR A 3 -20.47 6.97 -53.00
C THR A 3 -19.92 5.57 -53.13
N SER A 4 -18.60 5.44 -52.99
CA SER A 4 -17.89 4.15 -52.97
C SER A 4 -17.95 3.57 -51.56
N THR A 5 -18.82 2.58 -51.39
CA THR A 5 -18.98 1.76 -50.19
C THR A 5 -17.82 0.77 -50.12
N ILE A 6 -16.92 0.98 -49.16
CA ILE A 6 -15.84 0.03 -48.84
C ILE A 6 -16.44 -1.13 -48.05
N ALA A 7 -16.51 -2.29 -48.71
CA ALA A 7 -16.93 -3.56 -48.13
C ALA A 7 -15.87 -4.07 -47.13
N ARG A 8 -16.30 -4.34 -45.90
CA ARG A 8 -15.49 -4.92 -44.82
C ARG A 8 -15.63 -6.45 -44.88
N PRO A 9 -14.54 -7.23 -44.97
CA PRO A 9 -14.62 -8.68 -45.12
C PRO A 9 -14.86 -9.38 -43.78
N GLY A 10 -15.79 -10.34 -43.79
CA GLY A 10 -15.70 -11.58 -43.01
C GLY A 10 -15.88 -11.49 -41.50
N GLY A 11 -17.11 -11.24 -41.04
CA GLY A 11 -17.50 -11.60 -39.67
C GLY A 11 -17.63 -13.12 -39.55
N THR A 12 -16.63 -13.77 -38.95
CA THR A 12 -16.77 -15.13 -38.41
C THR A 12 -17.84 -15.11 -37.33
N THR A 13 -19.00 -15.68 -37.65
CA THR A 13 -20.08 -15.98 -36.71
C THR A 13 -19.57 -17.00 -35.69
N VAL A 14 -19.10 -16.52 -34.54
CA VAL A 14 -18.86 -17.36 -33.37
C VAL A 14 -20.24 -17.80 -32.86
N SER A 15 -20.52 -19.08 -33.05
CA SER A 15 -21.70 -19.77 -32.54
C SER A 15 -21.79 -19.60 -31.01
N PRO A 16 -22.97 -19.31 -30.42
CA PRO A 16 -23.11 -19.17 -28.98
C PRO A 16 -22.96 -20.57 -28.36
N GLY A 17 -21.76 -20.86 -27.85
CA GLY A 17 -21.48 -22.05 -27.06
C GLY A 17 -22.42 -22.09 -25.86
N GLY A 18 -23.26 -23.13 -25.80
CA GLY A 18 -24.12 -23.40 -24.67
C GLY A 18 -23.33 -23.50 -23.35
N PRO A 19 -23.99 -23.25 -22.21
CA PRO A 19 -23.34 -23.27 -20.90
C PRO A 19 -22.70 -24.64 -20.65
N GLN A 20 -21.37 -24.69 -20.54
CA GLN A 20 -20.68 -25.91 -20.11
C GLN A 20 -21.04 -26.18 -18.65
N PRO A 21 -21.76 -27.28 -18.34
CA PRO A 21 -22.00 -27.68 -16.96
C PRO A 21 -20.70 -28.28 -16.41
N GLY A 22 -20.06 -27.61 -15.45
CA GLY A 22 -18.94 -28.20 -14.69
C GLY A 22 -17.67 -27.36 -14.55
N ARG A 23 -17.56 -26.18 -15.18
CA ARG A 23 -16.48 -25.25 -14.82
C ARG A 23 -16.82 -24.57 -13.50
N LYS A 24 -16.18 -25.02 -12.41
CA LYS A 24 -16.12 -24.26 -11.15
C LYS A 24 -15.73 -22.81 -11.49
N PRO A 25 -16.49 -21.79 -11.07
CA PRO A 25 -16.11 -20.41 -11.27
C PRO A 25 -14.69 -20.22 -10.71
N PRO A 26 -13.80 -19.49 -11.43
CA PRO A 26 -12.48 -19.19 -10.92
C PRO A 26 -12.63 -18.58 -9.52
N PRO A 27 -11.77 -18.96 -8.55
CA PRO A 27 -11.87 -18.43 -7.20
C PRO A 27 -11.87 -16.91 -7.28
N ALA A 28 -12.92 -16.30 -6.71
CA ALA A 28 -13.09 -14.85 -6.72
C ALA A 28 -11.79 -14.22 -6.24
N SER A 29 -11.22 -13.30 -7.04
CA SER A 29 -10.00 -12.60 -6.64
C SER A 29 -10.22 -12.03 -5.23
N PRO A 30 -9.26 -12.24 -4.30
CA PRO A 30 -9.40 -11.81 -2.93
C PRO A 30 -9.77 -10.33 -2.90
N ALA A 31 -10.76 -9.98 -2.07
CA ALA A 31 -11.25 -8.61 -1.96
C ALA A 31 -10.06 -7.65 -1.77
N PRO A 32 -10.04 -6.51 -2.48
CA PRO A 32 -8.93 -5.57 -2.38
C PRO A 32 -8.74 -5.17 -0.92
N SER A 33 -7.52 -5.34 -0.42
CA SER A 33 -7.20 -5.01 0.97
C SER A 33 -7.51 -3.54 1.25
N PRO A 34 -7.89 -3.16 2.48
CA PRO A 34 -8.13 -1.76 2.85
C PRO A 34 -6.93 -0.85 2.50
N VAL A 35 -5.72 -1.41 2.56
CA VAL A 35 -4.48 -0.76 2.12
C VAL A 35 -4.51 -0.40 0.63
N ARG A 36 -5.02 -1.29 -0.24
CA ARG A 36 -5.16 -1.04 -1.68
C ARG A 36 -6.17 0.07 -1.98
N ALA A 37 -7.29 0.12 -1.24
CA ALA A 37 -8.29 1.18 -1.40
C ALA A 37 -7.72 2.57 -1.01
N GLU A 38 -6.92 2.65 0.04
CA GLU A 38 -6.23 3.89 0.42
C GLU A 38 -5.18 4.30 -0.62
N GLN A 39 -4.42 3.33 -1.15
CA GLN A 39 -3.46 3.59 -2.22
C GLN A 39 -4.14 4.12 -3.48
N LEU A 40 -5.29 3.56 -3.89
CA LEU A 40 -6.06 4.06 -5.03
C LEU A 40 -6.54 5.49 -4.82
N ARG A 41 -7.04 5.84 -3.63
CA ARG A 41 -7.41 7.22 -3.28
C ARG A 41 -6.23 8.18 -3.45
N LYS A 42 -5.07 7.84 -2.90
CA LYS A 42 -3.86 8.65 -3.04
C LYS A 42 -3.44 8.81 -4.50
N ARG A 43 -3.58 7.77 -5.34
CA ARG A 43 -3.28 7.84 -6.77
C ARG A 43 -4.24 8.75 -7.52
N VAL A 44 -5.54 8.71 -7.20
CA VAL A 44 -6.55 9.64 -7.75
C VAL A 44 -6.21 11.08 -7.37
N GLU A 45 -5.93 11.36 -6.10
CA GLU A 45 -5.56 12.70 -5.64
C GLU A 45 -4.27 13.21 -6.32
N GLN A 46 -3.26 12.35 -6.44
CA GLN A 46 -2.02 12.69 -7.15
C GLN A 46 -2.24 12.95 -8.63
N ALA A 47 -3.11 12.18 -9.30
CA ALA A 47 -3.46 12.38 -10.70
C ALA A 47 -4.19 13.73 -10.89
N LYS A 48 -5.14 14.06 -10.00
CA LYS A 48 -5.84 15.36 -9.98
C LYS A 48 -4.87 16.52 -9.76
N ALA A 49 -3.99 16.42 -8.76
CA ALA A 49 -2.98 17.46 -8.49
C ALA A 49 -2.01 17.66 -9.67
N LYS A 50 -1.59 16.58 -10.34
CA LYS A 50 -0.76 16.69 -11.55
C LYS A 50 -1.51 17.35 -12.70
N SER A 51 -2.78 17.00 -12.90
CA SER A 51 -3.65 17.64 -13.89
C SER A 51 -3.75 19.15 -13.65
N ASP A 52 -3.95 19.57 -12.40
CA ASP A 52 -4.03 20.98 -12.04
C ASP A 52 -2.73 21.74 -12.33
N ASN A 53 -1.57 21.14 -12.04
CA ASN A 53 -0.27 21.75 -12.31
C ASN A 53 -0.02 21.92 -13.82
N ILE A 54 -0.36 20.90 -14.61
CA ILE A 54 -0.26 20.93 -16.07
C ILE A 54 -1.20 22.00 -16.64
N ASN A 55 -2.41 22.10 -16.11
CA ASN A 55 -3.37 23.14 -16.50
C ASN A 55 -2.82 24.53 -16.20
N ARG A 56 -2.28 24.77 -14.99
CA ARG A 56 -1.63 26.05 -14.64
C ARG A 56 -0.46 26.39 -15.55
N ALA A 57 0.40 25.41 -15.87
CA ALA A 57 1.52 25.61 -16.78
C ALA A 57 1.04 25.98 -18.20
N THR A 58 -0.01 25.30 -18.69
CA THR A 58 -0.62 25.56 -20.00
C THR A 58 -1.20 26.98 -20.06
N TRP A 59 -1.94 27.40 -19.03
CA TRP A 59 -2.46 28.76 -18.91
C TRP A 59 -1.35 29.81 -18.76
N GLY A 60 -0.26 29.49 -18.07
CA GLY A 60 0.91 30.36 -17.96
C GLY A 60 1.57 30.62 -19.32
N VAL A 61 1.75 29.57 -20.12
CA VAL A 61 2.26 29.72 -21.50
C VAL A 61 1.28 30.51 -22.37
N ALA A 62 -0.01 30.22 -22.27
CA ALA A 62 -1.04 30.94 -23.03
C ALA A 62 -1.05 32.44 -22.70
N ALA A 63 -1.04 32.80 -21.42
CA ALA A 63 -0.96 34.19 -20.97
C ALA A 63 0.30 34.90 -21.50
N GLY A 64 1.46 34.22 -21.45
CA GLY A 64 2.71 34.76 -21.99
C GLY A 64 2.64 35.08 -23.48
N VAL A 65 2.08 34.17 -24.27
CA VAL A 65 1.91 34.39 -25.72
C VAL A 65 0.89 35.49 -26.01
N MET A 66 -0.23 35.55 -25.27
CA MET A 66 -1.25 36.59 -25.44
C MET A 66 -0.72 37.99 -25.13
N ILE A 67 0.08 38.13 -24.06
CA ILE A 67 0.73 39.41 -23.72
C ILE A 67 1.66 39.84 -24.86
N TYR A 68 2.50 38.92 -25.35
CA TYR A 68 3.41 39.19 -26.47
C TYR A 68 2.64 39.58 -27.75
N GLY A 69 1.60 38.81 -28.10
CA GLY A 69 0.75 39.09 -29.26
C GLY A 69 0.04 40.43 -29.16
N THR A 70 -0.47 40.79 -27.97
CA THR A 70 -1.14 42.08 -27.75
C THR A 70 -0.20 43.25 -28.02
N VAL A 71 1.07 43.17 -27.61
CA VAL A 71 2.06 44.22 -27.88
C VAL A 71 2.31 44.36 -29.38
N ASN A 72 2.55 43.25 -30.09
CA ASN A 72 2.80 43.27 -31.54
C ASN A 72 1.60 43.85 -32.31
N VAL A 73 0.40 43.34 -32.03
CA VAL A 73 -0.82 43.79 -32.71
C VAL A 73 -1.13 45.25 -32.38
N THR A 74 -0.84 45.71 -31.16
CA THR A 74 -1.04 47.12 -30.79
C THR A 74 -0.15 48.04 -31.62
N MET A 75 1.13 47.69 -31.80
CA MET A 75 2.06 48.49 -32.62
C MET A 75 1.57 48.58 -34.07
N LEU A 76 1.20 47.44 -34.66
CA LEU A 76 0.65 47.39 -36.01
C LEU A 76 -0.60 48.26 -36.18
N LEU A 77 -1.55 48.18 -35.23
CA LEU A 77 -2.80 48.95 -35.33
C LEU A 77 -2.56 50.46 -35.17
N VAL A 78 -1.60 50.86 -34.33
CA VAL A 78 -1.21 52.27 -34.19
C VAL A 78 -0.61 52.80 -35.48
N GLU A 79 0.22 52.02 -36.18
CA GLU A 79 0.73 52.39 -37.50
C GLU A 79 -0.40 52.55 -38.54
N HIS A 80 -1.45 51.73 -38.43
CA HIS A 80 -2.67 51.85 -39.24
C HIS A 80 -3.70 52.86 -38.69
N HIS A 81 -3.25 53.84 -37.89
CA HIS A 81 -4.05 54.98 -37.44
C HIS A 81 -5.24 54.62 -36.53
N VAL A 82 -5.22 53.43 -35.92
CA VAL A 82 -6.16 53.09 -34.85
C VAL A 82 -5.70 53.82 -33.58
N PRO A 83 -6.59 54.52 -32.84
CA PRO A 83 -6.23 55.15 -31.59
C PRO A 83 -5.59 54.15 -30.62
N TRP A 84 -4.46 54.53 -30.03
CA TRP A 84 -3.67 53.63 -29.17
C TRP A 84 -4.45 53.05 -27.99
N GLN A 85 -5.52 53.74 -27.55
CA GLN A 85 -6.42 53.27 -26.49
C GLN A 85 -7.30 52.09 -26.94
N ILE A 86 -7.61 51.99 -28.23
CA ILE A 86 -8.50 50.97 -28.81
C ILE A 86 -7.71 49.81 -29.40
N ALA A 87 -6.49 50.06 -29.88
CA ALA A 87 -5.61 49.07 -30.47
C ALA A 87 -5.44 47.77 -29.63
N PRO A 88 -5.12 47.82 -28.31
CA PRO A 88 -4.96 46.58 -27.52
C PRO A 88 -6.28 45.83 -27.28
N LEU A 89 -7.44 46.52 -27.30
CA LEU A 89 -8.73 45.85 -27.13
C LEU A 89 -9.01 44.85 -28.25
N LEU A 90 -8.61 45.15 -29.48
CA LEU A 90 -8.87 44.27 -30.62
C LEU A 90 -8.16 42.92 -30.45
N SER A 91 -6.88 42.94 -30.07
CA SER A 91 -6.12 41.71 -29.77
C SER A 91 -6.75 40.95 -28.60
N LEU A 92 -7.10 41.66 -27.53
CA LEU A 92 -7.67 41.06 -26.33
C LEU A 92 -9.02 40.37 -26.60
N MET A 93 -9.85 40.91 -27.50
CA MET A 93 -11.12 40.29 -27.88
C MET A 93 -10.91 38.96 -28.63
N VAL A 94 -9.93 38.89 -29.53
CA VAL A 94 -9.59 37.64 -30.25
C VAL A 94 -9.05 36.60 -29.27
N ASP A 95 -8.15 37.01 -28.37
CA ASP A 95 -7.57 36.14 -27.34
C ASP A 95 -8.63 35.67 -26.34
N LEU A 96 -9.59 36.51 -25.97
CA LEU A 96 -10.72 36.11 -25.13
C LEU A 96 -11.58 35.04 -25.82
N GLY A 97 -11.81 35.17 -27.13
CA GLY A 97 -12.49 34.12 -27.92
C GLY A 97 -11.74 32.79 -27.87
N LEU A 98 -10.41 32.83 -27.98
CA LEU A 98 -9.57 31.64 -27.85
C LEU A 98 -9.61 31.06 -26.43
N CYS A 99 -9.53 31.91 -25.39
CA CYS A 99 -9.69 31.49 -23.99
C CYS A 99 -11.02 30.78 -23.74
N VAL A 100 -12.12 31.32 -24.26
CA VAL A 100 -13.45 30.69 -24.17
C VAL A 100 -13.45 29.34 -24.87
N ALA A 101 -12.84 29.22 -26.05
CA ALA A 101 -12.75 27.96 -26.78
C ALA A 101 -11.90 26.91 -26.02
N LEU A 102 -10.80 27.32 -25.39
CA LEU A 102 -9.93 26.45 -24.59
C LEU A 102 -10.59 26.01 -23.29
N TRP A 103 -11.39 26.88 -22.66
CA TRP A 103 -12.12 26.57 -21.44
C TRP A 103 -13.37 25.71 -21.69
N ALA A 104 -14.10 25.98 -22.77
CA ALA A 104 -15.34 25.27 -23.09
C ALA A 104 -15.09 23.78 -23.40
N ALA A 105 -13.97 23.42 -24.02
CA ALA A 105 -13.66 22.05 -24.39
C ALA A 105 -13.63 21.07 -23.19
N PRO A 106 -12.84 21.30 -22.11
CA PRO A 106 -12.87 20.46 -20.92
C PRO A 106 -14.23 20.44 -20.24
N VAL A 107 -14.90 21.59 -20.10
CA VAL A 107 -16.24 21.66 -19.49
C VAL A 107 -17.25 20.80 -20.25
N LEU A 108 -17.29 20.89 -21.58
CA LEU A 108 -18.17 20.07 -22.40
C LEU A 108 -17.83 18.56 -22.32
N ALA A 109 -16.54 18.22 -22.15
CA ALA A 109 -16.10 16.85 -21.96
C ALA A 109 -16.56 16.28 -20.61
N GLU A 110 -16.60 17.08 -19.54
CA GLU A 110 -17.15 16.66 -18.24
C GLU A 110 -18.64 16.28 -18.33
N TYR A 111 -19.41 16.96 -19.19
CA TYR A 111 -20.81 16.61 -19.47
C TYR A 111 -20.98 15.53 -20.54
N GLY A 112 -19.89 14.92 -21.02
CA GLY A 112 -19.93 13.85 -22.03
C GLY A 112 -20.38 14.33 -23.42
N ARG A 113 -20.36 15.63 -23.71
CA ARG A 113 -20.81 16.19 -24.99
C ARG A 113 -19.61 16.57 -25.86
N LYS A 114 -19.52 15.97 -27.04
CA LYS A 114 -18.59 16.40 -28.08
C LYS A 114 -19.18 17.58 -28.83
N SER A 115 -18.59 18.76 -28.67
CA SER A 115 -18.98 19.94 -29.43
C SER A 115 -18.02 20.18 -30.59
N GLY A 116 -18.45 19.89 -31.81
CA GLY A 116 -17.70 20.22 -33.02
C GLY A 116 -17.50 21.74 -33.18
N TRP A 117 -18.41 22.57 -32.66
CA TRP A 117 -18.32 24.03 -32.80
C TRP A 117 -17.17 24.63 -31.97
N VAL A 118 -16.81 24.03 -30.83
CA VAL A 118 -15.67 24.51 -30.02
C VAL A 118 -14.36 24.33 -30.78
N ASN A 119 -14.20 23.23 -31.52
CA ASN A 119 -13.03 23.02 -32.35
C ASN A 119 -12.97 24.03 -33.50
N VAL A 120 -14.10 24.30 -34.16
CA VAL A 120 -14.18 25.33 -35.22
C VAL A 120 -13.83 26.71 -34.66
N LEU A 121 -14.44 27.11 -33.55
CA LEU A 121 -14.18 28.39 -32.90
C LEU A 121 -12.69 28.55 -32.59
N ARG A 122 -12.08 27.53 -31.99
CA ARG A 122 -10.65 27.50 -31.65
C ARG A 122 -9.76 27.72 -32.88
N TRP A 123 -10.01 26.99 -33.97
CA TRP A 123 -9.22 27.13 -35.20
C TRP A 123 -9.40 28.50 -35.85
N VAL A 124 -10.63 29.03 -35.88
CA VAL A 124 -10.90 30.37 -36.41
C VAL A 124 -10.17 31.44 -35.60
N THR A 125 -10.28 31.41 -34.26
CA THR A 125 -9.59 32.38 -33.39
C THR A 125 -8.07 32.26 -33.48
N ALA A 126 -7.55 31.04 -33.57
CA ALA A 126 -6.12 30.81 -33.71
C ALA A 126 -5.58 31.34 -35.04
N LEU A 127 -6.29 31.12 -36.15
CA LEU A 127 -5.92 31.66 -37.47
C LEU A 127 -6.02 33.19 -37.53
N MET A 128 -7.03 33.78 -36.89
CA MET A 128 -7.13 35.24 -36.76
C MET A 128 -5.95 35.82 -35.97
N SER A 129 -5.62 35.23 -34.82
CA SER A 129 -4.49 35.67 -33.99
C SER A 129 -3.15 35.52 -34.72
N TRP A 130 -2.95 34.40 -35.44
CA TRP A 130 -1.79 34.20 -36.31
C TRP A 130 -1.73 35.24 -37.43
N GLY A 131 -2.83 35.46 -38.14
CA GLY A 131 -2.90 36.46 -39.20
C GLY A 131 -2.56 37.87 -38.72
N LEU A 132 -3.05 38.27 -37.55
CA LEU A 132 -2.75 39.59 -36.97
C LEU A 132 -1.27 39.75 -36.57
N ASN A 133 -0.63 38.70 -36.04
CA ASN A 133 0.79 38.75 -35.67
C ASN A 133 1.72 38.80 -36.88
N VAL A 134 1.29 38.21 -38.00
CA VAL A 134 2.13 38.01 -39.19
C VAL A 134 1.84 39.04 -40.29
N ALA A 135 0.74 39.78 -40.18
CA ALA A 135 0.27 40.73 -41.18
C ALA A 135 1.34 41.75 -41.58
N GLU A 136 2.03 42.36 -40.60
CA GLU A 136 3.03 43.40 -40.87
C GLU A 136 4.25 42.85 -41.64
N PRO A 137 4.97 41.81 -41.17
CA PRO A 137 6.03 41.18 -41.96
C PRO A 137 5.56 40.66 -43.33
N ALA A 138 4.35 40.11 -43.41
CA ALA A 138 3.82 39.59 -44.67
C ALA A 138 3.58 40.69 -45.70
N LEU A 139 3.02 41.84 -45.27
CA LEU A 139 2.85 43.03 -46.11
C LEU A 139 4.21 43.61 -46.55
N ALA A 140 5.20 43.58 -45.67
CA ALA A 140 6.59 43.97 -45.97
C ALA A 140 7.35 42.95 -46.84
N ARG A 141 6.75 41.78 -47.14
CA ARG A 141 7.39 40.63 -47.80
C ARG A 141 8.63 40.11 -47.07
N ASP A 142 8.71 40.33 -45.76
CA ASP A 142 9.74 39.79 -44.89
C ASP A 142 9.36 38.40 -44.38
N TRP A 143 9.77 37.37 -45.11
CA TRP A 143 9.52 35.97 -44.73
C TRP A 143 10.22 35.56 -43.43
N VAL A 144 11.31 36.24 -43.05
CA VAL A 144 12.00 35.97 -41.78
C VAL A 144 11.16 36.52 -40.63
N GLY A 145 10.67 37.75 -40.75
CA GLY A 145 9.71 38.33 -39.81
C GLY A 145 8.43 37.50 -39.70
N VAL A 146 7.90 37.00 -40.82
CA VAL A 146 6.76 36.07 -40.83
C VAL A 146 7.06 34.83 -39.98
N GLY A 147 8.25 34.24 -40.14
CA GLY A 147 8.68 33.09 -39.34
C GLY A 147 8.76 33.40 -37.85
N ILE A 148 9.41 34.50 -37.47
CA ILE A 148 9.60 34.89 -36.06
C ILE A 148 8.26 35.19 -35.38
N HIS A 149 7.40 35.98 -36.03
CA HIS A 149 6.09 36.34 -35.48
C HIS A 149 5.07 35.19 -35.53
N SER A 150 5.31 34.14 -36.33
CA SER A 150 4.51 32.91 -36.31
C SER A 150 4.82 32.01 -35.12
N CYS A 151 6.02 32.09 -34.54
CA CYS A 151 6.45 31.19 -33.45
C CYS A 151 5.49 31.22 -32.25
N GLY A 152 5.06 32.42 -31.81
CA GLY A 152 4.12 32.57 -30.69
C GLY A 152 2.77 31.89 -30.94
N PRO A 153 2.02 32.29 -31.99
CA PRO A 153 0.74 31.68 -32.34
C PRO A 153 0.83 30.17 -32.61
N VAL A 154 1.87 29.70 -33.31
CA VAL A 154 2.07 28.27 -33.56
C VAL A 154 2.31 27.51 -32.26
N LEU A 155 3.16 28.04 -31.37
CA LEU A 155 3.38 27.46 -30.04
C LEU A 155 2.06 27.38 -29.25
N LEU A 156 1.23 28.42 -29.31
CA LEU A 156 -0.06 28.44 -28.63
C LEU A 156 -1.02 27.38 -29.16
N ILE A 157 -1.07 27.18 -30.49
CA ILE A 157 -1.87 26.12 -31.12
C ILE A 157 -1.38 24.73 -30.67
N VAL A 158 -0.07 24.51 -30.70
CA VAL A 158 0.53 23.22 -30.30
C VAL A 158 0.28 22.95 -28.82
N VAL A 159 0.50 23.93 -27.94
CA VAL A 159 0.26 23.82 -26.50
C VAL A 159 -1.22 23.60 -26.20
N ALA A 160 -2.12 24.26 -26.93
CA ALA A 160 -3.56 24.04 -26.81
C ALA A 160 -3.97 22.61 -27.20
N GLU A 161 -3.43 22.07 -28.30
CA GLU A 161 -3.75 20.71 -28.74
C GLU A 161 -3.13 19.66 -27.83
N ALA A 162 -1.87 19.84 -27.44
CA ALA A 162 -1.18 18.96 -26.50
C ALA A 162 -1.86 18.98 -25.12
N GLY A 163 -2.24 20.17 -24.62
CA GLY A 163 -2.97 20.33 -23.38
C GLY A 163 -4.33 19.64 -23.42
N ALA A 164 -5.10 19.81 -24.50
CA ALA A 164 -6.38 19.14 -24.67
C ALA A 164 -6.25 17.61 -24.75
N ALA A 165 -5.26 17.10 -25.48
CA ALA A 165 -4.99 15.66 -25.57
C ALA A 165 -4.60 15.07 -24.21
N LEU A 166 -3.69 15.74 -23.50
CA LEU A 166 -3.21 15.34 -22.18
C LEU A 166 -4.33 15.37 -21.13
N GLN A 167 -5.20 16.38 -21.16
CA GLN A 167 -6.38 16.46 -20.30
C GLN A 167 -7.35 15.30 -20.54
N ARG A 168 -7.59 14.90 -21.81
CA ARG A 168 -8.45 13.74 -22.11
C ARG A 168 -7.87 12.45 -21.53
N THR A 169 -6.58 12.21 -21.74
CA THR A 169 -5.91 11.02 -21.20
C THR A 169 -5.89 11.02 -19.67
N LEU A 170 -5.66 12.16 -19.02
CA LEU A 170 -5.73 12.26 -17.57
C LEU A 170 -7.16 12.04 -17.04
N ALA A 171 -8.18 12.56 -17.73
CA ALA A 171 -9.58 12.33 -17.38
C ALA A 171 -9.96 10.85 -17.50
N GLU A 172 -9.48 10.15 -18.55
CA GLU A 172 -9.65 8.71 -18.71
C GLU A 172 -8.98 7.93 -17.58
N ILE A 173 -7.74 8.26 -17.23
CA ILE A 173 -7.01 7.63 -16.11
C ILE A 173 -7.73 7.87 -14.78
N VAL A 174 -8.22 9.09 -14.54
CA VAL A 174 -8.97 9.40 -13.31
C VAL A 174 -10.29 8.63 -13.26
N ALA A 175 -11.01 8.55 -14.38
CA ALA A 175 -12.26 7.78 -14.46
C ALA A 175 -12.04 6.28 -14.23
N GLU A 176 -10.96 5.71 -14.78
CA GLU A 176 -10.59 4.31 -14.55
C GLU A 176 -10.25 4.05 -13.07
N LEU A 177 -9.46 4.94 -12.45
CA LEU A 177 -9.11 4.83 -11.03
C LEU A 177 -10.33 5.02 -10.11
N ASP A 178 -11.23 5.95 -10.43
CA ASP A 178 -12.47 6.16 -9.67
C ASP A 178 -13.41 4.94 -9.80
N ALA A 179 -13.46 4.29 -10.97
CA ALA A 179 -14.20 3.04 -11.16
C ALA A 179 -13.57 1.87 -10.37
N GLU A 180 -12.24 1.73 -10.36
CA GLU A 180 -11.53 0.73 -9.54
C GLU A 180 -11.78 0.99 -8.05
N LEU A 181 -11.79 2.25 -7.63
CA LEU A 181 -12.10 2.63 -6.25
C LEU A 181 -13.55 2.31 -5.86
N ALA A 182 -14.52 2.59 -6.75
CA ALA A 182 -15.93 2.27 -6.51
C ALA A 182 -16.17 0.76 -6.39
N THR A 183 -15.56 -0.04 -7.28
CA THR A 183 -15.64 -1.51 -7.21
C THR A 183 -14.98 -2.05 -5.93
N ALA A 184 -13.82 -1.51 -5.53
CA ALA A 184 -13.18 -1.86 -4.27
C ALA A 184 -14.04 -1.52 -3.05
N GLN A 185 -14.70 -0.36 -3.04
CA GLN A 185 -15.59 0.05 -1.94
C GLN A 185 -16.84 -0.83 -1.84
N GLN A 186 -17.39 -1.29 -2.97
CA GLN A 186 -18.53 -2.22 -2.97
C GLN A 186 -18.14 -3.64 -2.53
N ALA A 187 -16.87 -4.02 -2.63
CA ALA A 187 -16.39 -5.33 -2.19
C ALA A 187 -16.29 -5.45 -0.65
N VAL A 188 -16.03 -4.34 0.06
CA VAL A 188 -15.92 -4.32 1.53
C VAL A 188 -17.19 -4.79 2.25
N PRO A 189 -18.40 -4.21 2.00
CA PRO A 189 -19.61 -4.64 2.69
C PRO A 189 -19.99 -6.08 2.35
N LYS A 190 -19.74 -6.54 1.11
CA LYS A 190 -19.96 -7.94 0.72
C LYS A 190 -19.04 -8.90 1.48
N GLY A 191 -17.78 -8.53 1.67
CA GLY A 191 -16.84 -9.31 2.48
C GLY A 191 -17.23 -9.35 3.95
N GLN A 192 -17.70 -8.23 4.51
CA GLN A 192 -18.19 -8.17 5.90
C GLN A 192 -19.47 -8.99 6.10
N GLN A 193 -20.41 -8.94 5.15
CA GLN A 193 -21.60 -9.79 5.16
C GLN A 193 -21.24 -11.26 5.10
N ALA A 194 -20.33 -11.67 4.19
CA ALA A 194 -19.88 -13.05 4.11
C ALA A 194 -19.19 -13.55 5.39
N LEU A 195 -18.43 -12.68 6.07
CA LEU A 195 -17.83 -12.99 7.37
C LEU A 195 -18.89 -13.11 8.48
N ALA A 196 -19.89 -12.22 8.48
CA ALA A 196 -21.00 -12.29 9.44
C ALA A 196 -21.85 -13.55 9.24
N ASP A 197 -22.09 -13.94 7.99
CA ASP A 197 -22.80 -15.18 7.63
C ASP A 197 -22.00 -16.41 8.08
N LEU A 198 -20.69 -16.43 7.85
CA LEU A 198 -19.81 -17.50 8.32
C LEU A 198 -19.78 -17.59 9.85
N GLN A 199 -19.73 -16.45 10.54
CA GLN A 199 -19.80 -16.41 12.01
C GLN A 199 -21.14 -16.92 12.53
N ALA A 200 -22.25 -16.57 11.87
CA ALA A 200 -23.58 -17.08 12.21
C ALA A 200 -23.69 -18.60 12.00
N GLU A 201 -23.06 -19.12 10.94
CA GLU A 201 -23.02 -20.56 10.67
C GLU A 201 -22.16 -21.32 11.69
N ILE A 202 -20.98 -20.79 12.04
CA ILE A 202 -20.14 -21.35 13.12
C ILE A 202 -20.89 -21.34 14.46
N ALA A 203 -21.61 -20.26 14.77
CA ALA A 203 -22.41 -20.16 15.99
C ALA A 203 -23.54 -21.20 16.02
N ARG A 204 -24.21 -21.45 14.88
CA ARG A 204 -25.23 -22.51 14.75
C ARG A 204 -24.63 -23.90 14.97
N LEU A 205 -23.50 -24.20 14.34
CA LEU A 205 -22.82 -25.48 14.51
C LEU A 205 -22.35 -25.70 15.95
N ALA A 206 -21.84 -24.65 16.60
CA ALA A 206 -21.46 -24.70 18.01
C ALA A 206 -22.68 -24.96 18.92
N GLN A 207 -23.83 -24.36 18.61
CA GLN A 207 -25.07 -24.60 19.35
C GLN A 207 -25.57 -26.04 19.16
N GLU A 208 -25.57 -26.57 17.94
CA GLU A 208 -25.92 -27.98 17.69
C GLU A 208 -24.99 -28.94 18.43
N LEU A 209 -23.68 -28.65 18.44
CA LEU A 209 -22.72 -29.48 19.18
C LEU A 209 -23.00 -29.43 20.69
N ALA A 210 -23.29 -28.25 21.26
CA ALA A 210 -23.65 -28.12 22.67
C ALA A 210 -24.94 -28.87 23.01
N GLU A 211 -25.96 -28.82 22.15
CA GLU A 211 -27.20 -29.57 22.34
C GLU A 211 -26.99 -31.09 22.26
N THR A 212 -26.16 -31.57 21.33
CA THR A 212 -25.82 -33.00 21.23
C THR A 212 -25.02 -33.49 22.44
N GLN A 213 -24.07 -32.69 22.93
CA GLN A 213 -23.32 -33.00 24.15
C GLN A 213 -24.24 -33.05 25.38
N ALA A 214 -25.12 -32.06 25.55
CA ALA A 214 -26.08 -32.05 26.65
C ALA A 214 -27.03 -33.26 26.61
N ARG A 215 -27.46 -33.70 25.42
CA ARG A 215 -28.25 -34.93 25.26
C ARG A 215 -27.45 -36.18 25.63
N ALA A 216 -26.21 -36.29 25.17
CA ALA A 216 -25.35 -37.42 25.49
C ALA A 216 -25.04 -37.50 27.00
N GLU A 217 -24.80 -36.37 27.65
CA GLU A 217 -24.61 -36.29 29.11
C GLU A 217 -25.88 -36.69 29.86
N ALA A 218 -27.05 -36.23 29.42
CA ALA A 218 -28.33 -36.61 30.01
C ALA A 218 -28.62 -38.12 29.85
N GLU A 219 -28.29 -38.71 28.70
CA GLU A 219 -28.39 -40.15 28.47
C GLU A 219 -27.40 -40.94 29.32
N ALA A 220 -26.15 -40.49 29.42
CA ALA A 220 -25.15 -41.11 30.29
C ALA A 220 -25.56 -41.06 31.77
N ALA A 221 -26.13 -39.93 32.22
CA ALA A 221 -26.67 -39.80 33.58
C ALA A 221 -27.85 -40.75 33.83
N ARG A 222 -28.75 -40.92 32.85
CA ARG A 222 -29.86 -41.89 32.94
C ARG A 222 -29.35 -43.33 32.99
N ALA A 223 -28.39 -43.68 32.14
CA ALA A 223 -27.78 -45.01 32.13
C ALA A 223 -27.05 -45.30 33.45
N GLY A 224 -26.32 -44.32 34.00
CA GLY A 224 -25.69 -44.43 35.32
C GLY A 224 -26.70 -44.67 36.44
N ALA A 225 -27.81 -43.92 36.45
CA ALA A 225 -28.88 -44.10 37.42
C ALA A 225 -29.56 -45.47 37.30
N GLU A 226 -29.75 -45.99 36.08
CA GLU A 226 -30.31 -47.33 35.86
C GLU A 226 -29.38 -48.44 36.36
N ILE A 227 -28.07 -48.34 36.10
CA ILE A 227 -27.07 -49.30 36.59
C ILE A 227 -27.06 -49.30 38.13
N GLN A 228 -27.10 -48.12 38.74
CA GLN A 228 -27.13 -47.99 40.20
C GLN A 228 -28.43 -48.58 40.78
N ALA A 229 -29.59 -48.32 40.16
CA ALA A 229 -30.85 -48.91 40.58
C ALA A 229 -30.86 -50.45 40.47
N ARG A 230 -30.22 -51.01 39.43
CA ARG A 230 -30.05 -52.46 39.29
C ARG A 230 -29.13 -53.04 40.37
N ALA A 231 -28.01 -52.38 40.65
CA ALA A 231 -27.10 -52.79 41.71
C ALA A 231 -27.80 -52.76 43.08
N GLU A 232 -28.60 -51.73 43.37
CA GLU A 232 -29.39 -51.63 44.61
C GLU A 232 -30.51 -52.68 44.69
N ALA A 233 -31.12 -53.04 43.56
CA ALA A 233 -32.11 -54.11 43.53
C ALA A 233 -31.45 -55.48 43.79
N GLU A 234 -30.27 -55.73 43.20
CA GLU A 234 -29.51 -56.96 43.39
C GLU A 234 -28.98 -57.10 44.82
N THR A 235 -28.52 -56.01 45.46
CA THR A 235 -28.15 -56.02 46.88
C THR A 235 -29.37 -56.30 47.77
N ARG A 236 -30.55 -55.75 47.46
CA ARG A 236 -31.77 -56.08 48.21
C ARG A 236 -32.18 -57.54 48.04
N VAL A 237 -32.04 -58.11 46.85
CA VAL A 237 -32.34 -59.54 46.61
C VAL A 237 -31.36 -60.43 47.37
N THR A 238 -30.07 -60.12 47.35
CA THR A 238 -29.06 -60.88 48.10
C THR A 238 -29.20 -60.72 49.62
N GLU A 239 -29.55 -59.53 50.11
CA GLU A 239 -29.85 -59.30 51.53
C GLU A 239 -31.12 -60.05 51.99
N THR A 240 -32.16 -60.12 51.17
CA THR A 240 -33.37 -60.90 51.50
C THR A 240 -33.11 -62.41 51.44
N ALA A 241 -32.29 -62.88 50.48
CA ALA A 241 -31.87 -64.28 50.39
C ALA A 241 -31.02 -64.69 51.59
N THR A 242 -30.03 -63.87 51.99
CA THR A 242 -29.19 -64.14 53.16
C THR A 242 -29.96 -64.07 54.48
N ARG A 243 -30.95 -63.17 54.60
CA ARG A 243 -31.88 -63.17 55.75
C ARG A 243 -32.75 -64.42 55.78
N ALA A 244 -33.27 -64.86 54.64
CA ALA A 244 -34.03 -66.12 54.55
C ALA A 244 -33.17 -67.35 54.89
N GLU A 245 -31.90 -67.40 54.44
CA GLU A 245 -30.97 -68.48 54.76
C GLU A 245 -30.55 -68.48 56.23
N THR A 246 -30.33 -67.31 56.82
CA THR A 246 -30.01 -67.21 58.26
C THR A 246 -31.21 -67.51 59.15
N GLU A 247 -32.43 -67.19 58.73
CA GLU A 247 -33.66 -67.60 59.42
C GLU A 247 -33.93 -69.10 59.27
N ALA A 248 -33.73 -69.67 58.07
CA ALA A 248 -33.80 -71.11 57.84
C ALA A 248 -32.73 -71.88 58.63
N GLY A 249 -31.51 -71.33 58.74
CA GLY A 249 -30.43 -71.87 59.56
C GLY A 249 -30.76 -71.82 61.06
N LYS A 250 -31.38 -70.74 61.54
CA LYS A 250 -31.86 -70.64 62.93
C LYS A 250 -33.02 -71.59 63.20
N GLN A 251 -33.96 -71.74 62.28
CA GLN A 251 -35.05 -72.71 62.41
C GLN A 251 -34.56 -74.16 62.38
N ALA A 252 -33.56 -74.47 61.54
CA ALA A 252 -32.92 -75.78 61.51
C ALA A 252 -32.17 -76.07 62.82
N GLU A 253 -31.48 -75.09 63.39
CA GLU A 253 -30.78 -75.25 64.67
C GLU A 253 -31.76 -75.39 65.85
N ILE A 254 -32.86 -74.64 65.85
CA ILE A 254 -33.94 -74.79 66.85
C ILE A 254 -34.58 -76.19 66.74
N LEU A 255 -34.81 -76.70 65.52
CA LEU A 255 -35.31 -78.06 65.32
C LEU A 255 -34.29 -79.12 65.71
N ARG A 256 -32.99 -78.84 65.56
CA ARG A 256 -31.89 -79.74 65.96
C ARG A 256 -31.75 -79.80 67.48
N GLN A 257 -31.88 -78.66 68.17
CA GLN A 257 -31.92 -78.59 69.63
C GLN A 257 -33.18 -79.23 70.21
N ALA A 258 -34.35 -79.00 69.61
CA ALA A 258 -35.59 -79.67 69.99
C ALA A 258 -35.53 -81.20 69.77
N ARG A 259 -34.88 -81.66 68.70
CA ARG A 259 -34.63 -83.09 68.48
C ARG A 259 -33.63 -83.68 69.48
N ALA A 260 -32.61 -82.92 69.89
CA ALA A 260 -31.65 -83.36 70.90
C ALA A 260 -32.29 -83.45 72.31
N GLU A 261 -33.19 -82.54 72.68
CA GLU A 261 -33.98 -82.64 73.92
C GLU A 261 -34.98 -83.79 73.90
N ILE A 262 -35.65 -84.01 72.75
CA ILE A 262 -36.56 -85.16 72.59
C ILE A 262 -35.79 -86.49 72.61
N GLU A 263 -34.57 -86.53 72.07
CA GLU A 263 -33.70 -87.71 72.15
C GLU A 263 -33.15 -87.95 73.55
N GLN A 264 -32.76 -86.91 74.31
CA GLN A 264 -32.36 -87.07 75.72
C GLN A 264 -33.52 -87.57 76.61
N LEU A 265 -34.75 -87.14 76.33
CA LEU A 265 -35.96 -87.68 76.99
C LEU A 265 -36.31 -89.10 76.51
N LYS A 266 -35.98 -89.47 75.27
CA LYS A 266 -36.15 -90.83 74.76
C LYS A 266 -35.08 -91.80 75.25
N THR A 267 -33.83 -91.40 75.40
CA THR A 267 -32.77 -92.32 75.87
C THR A 267 -33.03 -92.76 77.31
N ALA A 268 -33.56 -91.87 78.16
CA ALA A 268 -33.97 -92.16 79.53
C ALA A 268 -35.23 -93.06 79.64
N VAL A 269 -36.04 -93.18 78.58
CA VAL A 269 -37.24 -94.03 78.52
C VAL A 269 -37.00 -95.33 77.74
N GLN A 270 -36.05 -95.34 76.80
CA GLN A 270 -35.71 -96.49 75.95
C GLN A 270 -34.70 -97.45 76.60
N GLU A 271 -33.86 -97.01 77.55
CA GLU A 271 -33.05 -97.94 78.37
C GLU A 271 -33.93 -98.88 79.24
N ALA A 272 -35.20 -98.55 79.48
CA ALA A 272 -36.12 -99.36 80.29
C ALA A 272 -37.03 -100.31 79.48
N VAL A 273 -37.07 -100.22 78.14
CA VAL A 273 -38.01 -101.01 77.30
C VAL A 273 -37.34 -101.65 76.06
N ALA A 274 -36.14 -101.20 75.64
CA ALA A 274 -35.42 -101.72 74.47
C ALA A 274 -34.56 -102.98 74.72
N GLU A 275 -34.52 -103.50 75.95
CA GLU A 275 -33.83 -104.77 76.25
C GLU A 275 -34.65 -106.01 75.85
N ARG A 276 -35.94 -105.88 75.50
CA ARG A 276 -36.82 -107.07 75.40
C ARG A 276 -37.39 -107.45 74.03
N ASP A 277 -37.67 -106.55 73.08
CA ASP A 277 -38.54 -106.97 71.96
C ASP A 277 -38.13 -106.67 70.49
N GLU A 278 -37.09 -105.90 70.18
CA GLU A 278 -36.82 -105.54 68.76
C GLU A 278 -35.44 -105.89 68.22
N ALA A 279 -34.81 -106.88 68.86
CA ALA A 279 -33.84 -107.80 68.26
C ALA A 279 -34.44 -108.72 67.15
N ARG A 280 -35.61 -108.41 66.59
CA ARG A 280 -36.30 -109.33 65.67
C ARG A 280 -36.88 -108.78 64.37
N ARG A 281 -36.84 -107.47 64.08
CA ARG A 281 -37.45 -106.94 62.82
C ARG A 281 -36.61 -105.98 61.97
N HIS A 282 -35.45 -105.51 62.44
CA HIS A 282 -34.64 -104.53 61.70
C HIS A 282 -33.62 -105.07 60.68
N ALA A 283 -33.55 -106.38 60.44
CA ALA A 283 -32.58 -106.96 59.50
C ALA A 283 -33.06 -107.03 58.03
N GLY A 284 -34.31 -106.69 57.72
CA GLY A 284 -34.91 -106.96 56.39
C GLY A 284 -35.04 -105.78 55.42
N GLU A 285 -35.08 -104.53 55.90
CA GLU A 285 -35.60 -103.41 55.07
C GLU A 285 -34.57 -102.33 54.72
N GLN A 286 -33.35 -102.40 55.24
CA GLN A 286 -32.29 -101.40 54.94
C GLN A 286 -31.57 -101.60 53.60
N THR A 287 -31.86 -102.66 52.84
CA THR A 287 -31.11 -102.99 51.62
C THR A 287 -31.73 -102.45 50.32
N GLN A 288 -32.96 -101.92 50.34
CA GLN A 288 -33.61 -101.40 49.10
C GLN A 288 -33.56 -99.87 48.94
N ALA A 289 -33.33 -99.09 50.01
CA ALA A 289 -33.23 -97.64 49.92
C ALA A 289 -31.88 -97.14 49.37
N ALA A 290 -30.84 -97.97 49.39
CA ALA A 290 -29.51 -97.61 48.90
C ALA A 290 -29.40 -97.63 47.35
N GLY A 291 -30.27 -98.36 46.65
CA GLY A 291 -30.19 -98.55 45.19
C GLY A 291 -30.67 -97.35 44.36
N LEU A 292 -31.59 -96.54 44.87
CA LEU A 292 -32.11 -95.36 44.16
C LEU A 292 -31.26 -94.09 44.34
N ALA A 293 -30.39 -94.04 45.36
CA ALA A 293 -29.47 -92.95 45.59
C ALA A 293 -28.24 -92.98 44.65
N GLN A 294 -27.86 -94.16 44.16
CA GLN A 294 -26.65 -94.35 43.35
C GLN A 294 -26.84 -93.96 41.88
N GLY A 295 -28.07 -94.04 41.34
CA GLY A 295 -28.40 -93.59 39.98
C GLY A 295 -28.38 -92.07 39.81
N ARG A 296 -28.87 -91.31 40.81
CA ARG A 296 -28.85 -89.84 40.78
C ARG A 296 -27.45 -89.25 40.96
N LEU A 297 -26.53 -89.96 41.61
CA LEU A 297 -25.13 -89.56 41.76
C LEU A 297 -24.31 -89.73 40.47
N ALA A 298 -24.67 -90.68 39.61
CA ALA A 298 -24.02 -90.88 38.31
C ALA A 298 -24.47 -89.81 37.30
N GLU A 299 -25.77 -89.50 37.23
CA GLU A 299 -26.32 -88.42 36.39
C GLU A 299 -25.86 -87.03 36.86
N ALA A 300 -25.75 -86.81 38.18
CA ALA A 300 -25.18 -85.59 38.75
C ALA A 300 -23.69 -85.43 38.40
N ARG A 301 -22.90 -86.51 38.39
CA ARG A 301 -21.48 -86.46 37.98
C ARG A 301 -21.31 -86.16 36.49
N ASP A 302 -22.14 -86.78 35.65
CA ASP A 302 -22.06 -86.62 34.20
C ASP A 302 -22.58 -85.23 33.74
N SER A 303 -23.54 -84.66 34.46
CA SER A 303 -23.97 -83.26 34.28
C SER A 303 -22.96 -82.25 34.85
N ALA A 304 -22.29 -82.56 35.96
CA ALA A 304 -21.23 -81.72 36.54
C ALA A 304 -19.95 -81.72 35.68
N GLU A 305 -19.58 -82.85 35.07
CA GLU A 305 -18.47 -82.91 34.11
C GLU A 305 -18.78 -82.13 32.82
N ARG A 306 -20.01 -82.20 32.31
CA ARG A 306 -20.44 -81.37 31.17
C ARG A 306 -20.49 -79.88 31.51
N ALA A 307 -20.93 -79.52 32.72
CA ALA A 307 -20.91 -78.13 33.19
C ALA A 307 -19.48 -77.61 33.41
N ALA A 308 -18.60 -78.43 33.98
CA ALA A 308 -17.18 -78.09 34.16
C ALA A 308 -16.46 -77.93 32.81
N ALA A 309 -16.70 -78.83 31.85
CA ALA A 309 -16.16 -78.72 30.49
C ALA A 309 -16.69 -77.47 29.77
N ALA A 310 -17.96 -77.12 29.95
CA ALA A 310 -18.55 -75.89 29.40
C ALA A 310 -17.95 -74.62 30.04
N GLN A 311 -17.68 -74.63 31.35
CA GLN A 311 -17.01 -73.52 32.03
C GLN A 311 -15.58 -73.33 31.53
N VAL A 312 -14.80 -74.40 31.39
CA VAL A 312 -13.43 -74.33 30.85
C VAL A 312 -13.43 -73.81 29.41
N ALA A 313 -14.39 -74.24 28.58
CA ALA A 313 -14.53 -73.74 27.21
C ALA A 313 -14.93 -72.24 27.17
N ALA A 314 -15.84 -71.81 28.05
CA ALA A 314 -16.24 -70.41 28.18
C ALA A 314 -15.10 -69.52 28.68
N GLU A 315 -14.30 -70.03 29.62
CA GLU A 315 -13.15 -69.32 30.19
C GLU A 315 -12.02 -69.18 29.15
N GLN A 316 -11.79 -70.21 28.33
CA GLN A 316 -10.88 -70.14 27.18
C GLN A 316 -11.37 -69.13 26.14
N GLN A 317 -12.67 -69.10 25.81
CA GLN A 317 -13.23 -68.10 24.90
C GLN A 317 -13.12 -66.67 25.46
N ALA A 318 -13.33 -66.48 26.76
CA ALA A 318 -13.17 -65.19 27.42
C ALA A 318 -11.70 -64.73 27.39
N GLN A 319 -10.74 -65.62 27.63
CA GLN A 319 -9.31 -65.32 27.53
C GLN A 319 -8.89 -64.98 26.10
N GLU A 320 -9.39 -65.71 25.11
CA GLU A 320 -9.12 -65.44 23.68
C GLU A 320 -9.69 -64.07 23.28
N HIS A 321 -10.92 -63.77 23.68
CA HIS A 321 -11.55 -62.47 23.41
C HIS A 321 -10.78 -61.33 24.09
N MET A 322 -10.32 -61.52 25.33
CA MET A 322 -9.54 -60.52 26.04
C MET A 322 -8.17 -60.28 25.41
N ARG A 323 -7.51 -61.33 24.88
CA ARG A 323 -6.29 -61.18 24.06
C ARG A 323 -6.56 -60.42 22.76
N GLN A 324 -7.67 -60.69 22.09
CA GLN A 324 -8.05 -59.96 20.87
C GLN A 324 -8.33 -58.48 21.16
N VAL A 325 -9.07 -58.18 22.23
CA VAL A 325 -9.34 -56.80 22.65
C VAL A 325 -8.05 -56.08 23.05
N SER A 326 -7.16 -56.73 23.81
CA SER A 326 -5.85 -56.19 24.18
C SER A 326 -5.01 -55.88 22.95
N SER A 327 -4.93 -56.80 21.99
CA SER A 327 -4.15 -56.59 20.76
C SER A 327 -4.70 -55.44 19.91
N ARG A 328 -6.04 -55.27 19.86
CA ARG A 328 -6.67 -54.15 19.16
C ARG A 328 -6.44 -52.83 19.89
N ALA A 329 -6.44 -52.84 21.23
CA ALA A 329 -6.13 -51.66 22.03
C ALA A 329 -4.67 -51.21 21.84
N GLU A 330 -3.72 -52.15 21.85
CA GLU A 330 -2.30 -51.87 21.58
C GLU A 330 -2.09 -51.33 20.16
N GLN A 331 -2.77 -51.91 19.16
CA GLN A 331 -2.73 -51.42 17.78
C GLN A 331 -3.31 -49.99 17.66
N ALA A 332 -4.42 -49.72 18.33
CA ALA A 332 -5.02 -48.38 18.36
C ALA A 332 -4.10 -47.36 19.04
N GLU A 333 -3.44 -47.73 20.13
CA GLU A 333 -2.46 -46.88 20.81
C GLU A 333 -1.25 -46.59 19.91
N HIS A 334 -0.74 -47.60 19.20
CA HIS A 334 0.35 -47.40 18.24
C HIS A 334 -0.05 -46.47 17.09
N GLN A 335 -1.27 -46.59 16.56
CA GLN A 335 -1.79 -45.68 15.52
C GLN A 335 -1.92 -44.25 16.06
N LEU A 336 -2.46 -44.07 17.26
CA LEU A 336 -2.56 -42.75 17.92
C LEU A 336 -1.19 -42.11 18.14
N ARG A 337 -0.19 -42.89 18.60
CA ARG A 337 1.19 -42.40 18.77
C ARG A 337 1.82 -42.01 17.43
N GLN A 338 1.57 -42.77 16.36
CA GLN A 338 2.06 -42.42 15.03
C GLN A 338 1.41 -41.14 14.48
N GLU A 339 0.10 -40.98 14.64
CA GLU A 339 -0.61 -39.77 14.21
C GLU A 339 -0.18 -38.54 15.04
N LEU A 340 0.02 -38.69 16.35
CA LEU A 340 0.57 -37.63 17.20
C LEU A 340 2.00 -37.26 16.78
N ALA A 341 2.84 -38.23 16.43
CA ALA A 341 4.20 -37.96 15.94
C ALA A 341 4.19 -37.22 14.59
N LYS A 342 3.28 -37.58 13.67
CA LYS A 342 3.08 -36.85 12.40
C LYS A 342 2.59 -35.43 12.65
N ALA A 343 1.60 -35.26 13.53
CA ALA A 343 1.06 -33.95 13.89
C ALA A 343 2.12 -33.05 14.54
N ALA A 344 2.95 -33.60 15.43
CA ALA A 344 4.08 -32.89 16.05
C ALA A 344 5.12 -32.48 15.00
N GLY A 345 5.43 -33.35 14.04
CA GLY A 345 6.30 -33.01 12.91
C GLY A 345 5.75 -31.88 12.06
N GLN A 346 4.45 -31.93 11.73
CA GLN A 346 3.76 -30.88 10.98
C GLN A 346 3.74 -29.55 11.73
N ALA A 347 3.48 -29.57 13.04
CA ALA A 347 3.53 -28.39 13.91
C ALA A 347 4.92 -27.75 13.91
N SER A 348 5.99 -28.55 14.01
CA SER A 348 7.36 -28.05 13.96
C SER A 348 7.70 -27.39 12.61
N THR A 349 7.27 -27.97 11.49
CA THR A 349 7.41 -27.30 10.17
C THR A 349 6.62 -26.01 10.07
N ALA A 350 5.41 -25.96 10.64
CA ALA A 350 4.62 -24.74 10.67
C ALA A 350 5.29 -23.65 11.51
N GLU A 351 5.84 -23.99 12.67
CA GLU A 351 6.62 -23.07 13.52
C GLU A 351 7.86 -22.53 12.79
N ALA A 352 8.59 -23.38 12.07
CA ALA A 352 9.72 -22.96 11.25
C ALA A 352 9.31 -21.96 10.15
N THR A 353 8.16 -22.22 9.50
CA THR A 353 7.60 -21.34 8.46
C THR A 353 7.16 -19.98 9.05
N VAL A 354 6.54 -19.99 10.23
CA VAL A 354 6.17 -18.76 10.96
C VAL A 354 7.42 -17.96 11.35
N GLY A 355 8.49 -18.63 11.78
CA GLY A 355 9.79 -18.00 12.05
C GLY A 355 10.38 -17.32 10.82
N GLU A 356 10.36 -17.99 9.67
CA GLU A 356 10.86 -17.44 8.40
C GLU A 356 10.03 -16.21 7.96
N LEU A 357 8.71 -16.30 8.02
CA LEU A 357 7.82 -15.19 7.67
C LEU A 357 8.00 -13.99 8.61
N THR A 358 8.20 -14.25 9.91
CA THR A 358 8.46 -13.18 10.90
C THR A 358 9.76 -12.45 10.57
N GLU A 359 10.80 -13.18 10.17
CA GLU A 359 12.08 -12.59 9.77
C GLU A 359 11.97 -11.80 8.46
N GLN A 360 11.20 -12.29 7.48
CA GLN A 360 10.89 -11.54 6.26
C GLN A 360 10.15 -10.24 6.57
N LEU A 361 9.17 -10.29 7.47
CA LEU A 361 8.39 -9.11 7.88
C LEU A 361 9.28 -8.06 8.57
N ARG A 362 10.22 -8.52 9.41
CA ARG A 362 11.23 -7.66 10.05
C ARG A 362 12.13 -6.96 9.02
N ARG A 363 12.55 -7.67 7.97
CA ARG A 363 13.36 -7.10 6.87
C ARG A 363 12.59 -6.03 6.10
N VAL A 364 11.31 -6.28 5.79
CA VAL A 364 10.46 -5.30 5.09
C VAL A 364 10.20 -4.06 5.94
N GLN A 365 9.97 -4.24 7.25
CA GLN A 365 9.85 -3.10 8.17
C GLN A 365 11.13 -2.26 8.24
N ALA A 366 12.29 -2.90 8.33
CA ALA A 366 13.57 -2.19 8.31
C ALA A 366 13.78 -1.40 7.01
N GLN A 367 13.40 -1.95 5.85
CA GLN A 367 13.43 -1.25 4.57
C GLN A 367 12.46 -0.05 4.53
N LEU A 368 11.28 -0.18 5.14
CA LEU A 368 10.29 0.89 5.23
C LEU A 368 10.80 2.05 6.11
N ASP A 369 11.41 1.72 7.25
CA ASP A 369 12.00 2.72 8.16
C ASP A 369 13.20 3.43 7.52
N GLU A 370 14.04 2.70 6.78
CA GLU A 370 15.12 3.29 5.99
C GLU A 370 14.59 4.23 4.91
N ALA A 371 13.57 3.82 4.16
CA ALA A 371 12.92 4.67 3.16
C ALA A 371 12.28 5.93 3.79
N ARG A 372 11.68 5.79 4.97
CA ARG A 372 11.10 6.91 5.71
C ARG A 372 12.16 7.91 6.17
N THR A 373 13.25 7.42 6.78
CA THR A 373 14.35 8.30 7.21
C THR A 373 15.04 8.96 6.02
N ALA A 374 15.17 8.28 4.88
CA ALA A 374 15.63 8.89 3.64
C ALA A 374 14.69 10.00 3.14
N GLY A 375 13.37 9.77 3.20
CA GLY A 375 12.35 10.78 2.88
C GLY A 375 12.39 11.99 3.82
N GLU A 376 12.57 11.79 5.12
CA GLU A 376 12.71 12.87 6.12
C GLU A 376 13.99 13.68 5.89
N ARG A 377 15.10 13.03 5.54
CA ARG A 377 16.35 13.72 5.12
C ARG A 377 16.15 14.56 3.86
N GLN A 378 15.39 14.05 2.88
CA GLN A 378 15.12 14.77 1.65
C GLN A 378 14.16 15.96 1.88
N GLY A 379 13.16 15.79 2.75
CA GLY A 379 12.24 16.86 3.16
C GLY A 379 12.95 17.98 3.92
N THR A 380 13.80 17.63 4.89
CA THR A 380 14.59 18.62 5.64
C THR A 380 15.58 19.37 4.75
N ALA A 381 16.26 18.67 3.82
CA ALA A 381 17.14 19.31 2.84
C ALA A 381 16.38 20.30 1.92
N LYS A 382 15.15 19.95 1.51
CA LYS A 382 14.30 20.84 0.70
C LYS A 382 13.88 22.08 1.47
N VAL A 383 13.44 21.94 2.72
CA VAL A 383 13.05 23.09 3.56
C VAL A 383 14.25 24.03 3.79
N LEU A 384 15.45 23.48 3.98
CA LEU A 384 16.67 24.27 4.14
C LEU A 384 17.05 25.01 2.85
N ALA A 385 16.85 24.38 1.69
CA ALA A 385 17.02 25.02 0.38
C ALA A 385 16.00 26.16 0.17
N ASP A 386 14.73 25.93 0.50
CA ASP A 386 13.67 26.94 0.37
C ASP A 386 13.92 28.14 1.30
N LEU A 387 14.38 27.91 2.54
CA LEU A 387 14.80 28.98 3.45
C LEU A 387 15.98 29.80 2.89
N LYS A 388 16.96 29.13 2.26
CA LYS A 388 18.09 29.79 1.60
C LYS A 388 17.63 30.67 0.44
N ILE A 389 16.66 30.20 -0.34
CA ILE A 389 16.07 30.98 -1.43
C ILE A 389 15.40 32.25 -0.89
N ILE A 390 14.59 32.13 0.16
CA ILE A 390 13.93 33.29 0.81
C ILE A 390 14.96 34.30 1.33
N GLU A 391 16.06 33.83 1.93
CA GLU A 391 17.14 34.69 2.41
C GLU A 391 17.80 35.46 1.25
N LEU A 392 18.07 34.78 0.13
CA LEU A 392 18.63 35.39 -1.07
C LEU A 392 17.68 36.41 -1.71
N GLU A 393 16.37 36.13 -1.74
CA GLU A 393 15.37 37.07 -2.25
C GLU A 393 15.30 38.33 -1.39
N LYS A 394 15.30 38.20 -0.06
CA LYS A 394 15.36 39.36 0.85
C LYS A 394 16.63 40.19 0.62
N GLY A 395 17.77 39.53 0.44
CA GLY A 395 19.04 40.19 0.13
C GLY A 395 18.99 40.94 -1.21
N ARG A 396 18.40 40.34 -2.25
CA ARG A 396 18.17 40.97 -3.55
C ARG A 396 17.30 42.21 -3.42
N ASP A 397 16.18 42.11 -2.72
CA ASP A 397 15.21 43.22 -2.61
C ASP A 397 15.80 44.38 -1.78
N ALA A 398 16.60 44.08 -0.76
CA ALA A 398 17.37 45.10 -0.03
C ALA A 398 18.40 45.79 -0.94
N ALA A 399 19.13 45.04 -1.76
CA ALA A 399 20.08 45.60 -2.71
C ALA A 399 19.40 46.47 -3.79
N LEU A 400 18.23 46.06 -4.29
CA LEU A 400 17.42 46.84 -5.21
C LEU A 400 16.94 48.16 -4.58
N THR A 401 16.55 48.12 -3.30
CA THR A 401 16.13 49.30 -2.56
C THR A 401 17.29 50.30 -2.40
N GLU A 402 18.49 49.82 -2.07
CA GLU A 402 19.69 50.66 -2.01
C GLU A 402 20.06 51.24 -3.39
N LEU A 403 19.94 50.44 -4.46
CA LEU A 403 20.21 50.91 -5.81
C LEU A 403 19.23 52.01 -6.24
N GLU A 404 17.94 51.87 -5.90
CA GLU A 404 16.96 52.94 -6.10
C GLU A 404 17.28 54.18 -5.28
N ARG A 405 17.69 54.01 -4.02
CA ARG A 405 18.10 55.13 -3.15
C ARG A 405 19.28 55.89 -3.76
N VAL A 406 20.30 55.18 -4.23
CA VAL A 406 21.46 55.76 -4.93
C VAL A 406 21.02 56.46 -6.21
N ARG A 407 20.14 55.86 -7.00
CA ARG A 407 19.61 56.47 -8.23
C ARG A 407 18.86 57.76 -7.95
N ARG A 408 18.05 57.82 -6.89
CA ARG A 408 17.37 59.05 -6.45
C ARG A 408 18.35 60.10 -5.93
N GLN A 409 19.41 59.70 -5.23
CA GLN A 409 20.47 60.62 -4.80
C GLN A 409 21.22 61.22 -6.00
N LEU A 410 21.53 60.40 -7.00
CA LEU A 410 22.18 60.85 -8.24
C LEU A 410 21.29 61.85 -8.99
N ALA A 411 20.00 61.54 -9.15
CA ALA A 411 19.03 62.43 -9.81
C ALA A 411 18.94 63.81 -9.10
N ARG A 412 18.95 63.82 -7.76
CA ARG A 412 18.98 65.08 -6.99
C ARG A 412 20.30 65.83 -7.13
N ALA A 413 21.41 65.12 -7.27
CA ALA A 413 22.72 65.73 -7.47
C ALA A 413 22.83 66.36 -8.87
N THR A 414 22.29 65.70 -9.91
CA THR A 414 22.23 66.25 -11.27
C THR A 414 21.31 67.47 -11.34
N GLU A 415 20.12 67.42 -10.74
CA GLU A 415 19.21 68.57 -10.66
C GLU A 415 19.84 69.77 -9.93
N LYS A 416 20.58 69.51 -8.83
CA LYS A 416 21.36 70.55 -8.14
C LYS A 416 22.50 71.11 -9.01
N ALA A 417 23.14 70.29 -9.83
CA ALA A 417 24.20 70.74 -10.73
C ALA A 417 23.61 71.63 -11.86
N GLU A 418 22.49 71.24 -12.45
CA GLU A 418 21.80 72.00 -13.49
C GLU A 418 21.30 73.36 -12.96
N THR A 419 20.68 73.38 -11.77
CA THR A 419 20.23 74.63 -11.13
C THR A 419 21.37 75.53 -10.65
N ALA A 420 22.55 74.97 -10.34
CA ALA A 420 23.74 75.75 -10.03
C ALA A 420 24.39 76.37 -11.28
N VAL A 421 24.28 75.71 -12.44
CA VAL A 421 24.78 76.18 -13.73
C VAL A 421 23.94 77.35 -14.27
N GLU A 422 22.64 77.41 -13.99
CA GLU A 422 21.76 78.52 -14.40
C GLU A 422 21.98 79.84 -13.64
N ARG A 423 22.83 79.89 -12.59
CA ARG A 423 23.04 81.07 -11.75
C ARG A 423 24.47 81.62 -11.72
N GLN A 424 25.27 81.46 -12.78
CA GLN A 424 26.58 82.13 -12.87
C GLN A 424 26.74 82.96 -14.14
N PRO A 425 27.09 84.27 -14.02
CA PRO A 425 27.54 85.07 -15.15
C PRO A 425 28.96 84.66 -15.56
N GLU A 426 29.22 84.78 -16.86
CA GLU A 426 30.52 84.61 -17.52
C GLU A 426 31.67 85.21 -16.71
N ILE A 427 32.78 84.47 -16.53
CA ILE A 427 34.17 84.94 -16.66
C ILE A 427 35.16 83.78 -16.36
N SER A 428 36.10 83.62 -17.30
CA SER A 428 37.49 83.12 -17.23
C SER A 428 37.86 81.79 -16.55
N ARG A 429 38.47 80.95 -17.41
CA ARG A 429 39.79 80.27 -17.31
C ARG A 429 40.22 79.55 -16.01
N ALA A 430 40.51 78.26 -16.23
CA ALA A 430 41.21 77.19 -15.49
C ALA A 430 42.49 77.55 -14.68
N PRO A 431 43.20 76.62 -13.96
CA PRO A 431 43.10 75.16 -13.95
C PRO A 431 43.29 74.47 -12.56
N VAL A 432 43.52 73.14 -12.60
CA VAL A 432 43.94 72.18 -11.54
C VAL A 432 42.82 71.28 -11.03
N ARG A 433 42.47 70.28 -11.85
CA ARG A 433 41.88 69.02 -11.37
C ARG A 433 42.99 67.99 -11.21
N LYS A 434 43.04 67.37 -10.04
CA LYS A 434 43.87 66.20 -9.74
C LYS A 434 43.53 65.08 -10.72
N SER A 435 44.57 64.66 -11.42
CA SER A 435 44.62 63.57 -12.38
C SER A 435 44.14 62.27 -11.74
N ALA A 436 42.98 61.77 -12.17
CA ALA A 436 42.70 60.35 -12.11
C ALA A 436 43.67 59.68 -13.10
N ALA A 437 44.34 58.62 -12.65
CA ALA A 437 45.32 57.89 -13.44
C ALA A 437 44.73 57.52 -14.81
N LEU A 438 45.32 58.09 -15.85
CA LEU A 438 45.08 57.71 -17.23
C LEU A 438 45.49 56.25 -17.38
N VAL A 439 44.52 55.37 -17.57
CA VAL A 439 44.77 54.04 -18.10
C VAL A 439 45.34 54.21 -19.51
N PRO A 440 46.44 53.54 -19.90
CA PRO A 440 47.05 53.74 -21.21
C PRO A 440 46.05 53.37 -22.32
N ALA A 441 45.77 54.32 -23.22
CA ALA A 441 44.89 54.16 -24.37
C ALA A 441 45.52 53.32 -25.51
N GLY A 442 46.15 52.20 -25.15
CA GLY A 442 46.84 51.31 -26.07
C GLY A 442 46.64 49.85 -25.68
N LEU A 443 45.41 49.43 -25.38
CA LEU A 443 45.07 48.02 -25.41
C LEU A 443 44.95 47.62 -26.89
N ALA A 444 45.82 46.71 -27.33
CA ALA A 444 45.93 46.27 -28.71
C ALA A 444 44.56 45.86 -29.29
N GLU A 445 44.28 46.25 -30.54
CA GLU A 445 43.08 45.88 -31.33
C GLU A 445 42.87 44.36 -31.50
N ASN A 446 43.76 43.52 -30.96
CA ASN A 446 43.77 42.07 -31.08
C ASN A 446 43.27 41.33 -29.82
N LEU A 447 42.73 42.02 -28.81
CA LEU A 447 42.03 41.30 -27.73
C LEU A 447 40.78 40.61 -28.31
N PRO A 448 40.55 39.32 -28.03
CA PRO A 448 39.37 38.61 -28.52
C PRO A 448 38.12 39.37 -28.09
N VAL A 449 37.41 39.82 -29.12
CA VAL A 449 36.21 40.66 -29.12
C VAL A 449 35.28 40.30 -27.95
N SER A 450 35.10 41.27 -27.06
CA SER A 450 34.09 41.35 -25.99
C SER A 450 33.64 40.02 -25.40
N VAL A 451 34.13 39.69 -24.20
CA VAL A 451 33.40 38.76 -23.33
C VAL A 451 32.00 39.35 -23.15
N ASP A 452 30.99 38.71 -23.78
CA ASP A 452 29.63 39.25 -23.88
C ASP A 452 29.21 39.90 -22.57
N THR A 453 28.76 41.16 -22.63
CA THR A 453 28.26 41.94 -21.50
C THR A 453 29.28 42.32 -20.39
N VAL A 454 30.58 42.13 -20.56
CA VAL A 454 31.60 42.54 -19.59
C VAL A 454 32.47 43.66 -20.17
N ALA A 455 32.58 44.77 -19.46
CA ALA A 455 33.36 45.92 -19.91
C ALA A 455 34.85 45.53 -20.06
N PRO A 456 35.57 46.00 -21.10
CA PRO A 456 36.97 45.66 -21.35
C PRO A 456 37.90 45.93 -20.16
N GLU A 457 37.63 46.99 -19.40
CA GLU A 457 38.37 47.35 -18.20
C GLU A 457 38.20 46.31 -17.10
N THR A 458 37.01 45.73 -16.99
CA THR A 458 36.73 44.65 -16.03
C THR A 458 37.46 43.38 -16.43
N VAL A 459 37.52 43.07 -17.74
CA VAL A 459 38.31 41.94 -18.26
C VAL A 459 39.79 42.14 -17.95
N ALA A 460 40.33 43.33 -18.20
CA ALA A 460 41.72 43.66 -17.92
C ALA A 460 42.05 43.53 -16.42
N THR A 461 41.20 44.06 -15.53
CA THR A 461 41.39 43.95 -14.07
C THR A 461 41.39 42.50 -13.59
N VAL A 462 40.51 41.64 -14.12
CA VAL A 462 40.50 40.20 -13.78
C VAL A 462 41.76 39.50 -14.29
N LEU A 463 42.22 39.82 -15.50
CA LEU A 463 43.42 39.22 -16.08
C LEU A 463 44.69 39.65 -15.35
N ILE A 464 44.80 40.91 -14.93
CA ILE A 464 45.94 41.40 -14.13
C ILE A 464 45.98 40.69 -12.77
N ALA A 465 44.86 40.62 -12.06
CA ALA A 465 44.82 39.97 -10.75
C ALA A 465 45.12 38.46 -10.83
N TRP A 466 44.69 37.80 -11.92
CA TRP A 466 45.01 36.40 -12.20
C TRP A 466 46.49 36.21 -12.58
N ALA A 467 47.08 37.14 -13.33
CA ALA A 467 48.51 37.14 -13.66
C ALA A 467 49.40 37.22 -12.42
N GLU A 468 49.05 38.12 -11.50
CA GLU A 468 49.78 38.33 -10.25
C GLU A 468 49.58 37.17 -9.26
N ASN A 469 48.49 36.41 -9.40
CA ASN A 469 48.11 35.32 -8.49
C ASN A 469 47.57 34.10 -9.26
N PRO A 470 48.41 33.36 -10.02
CA PRO A 470 47.94 32.30 -10.92
C PRO A 470 47.31 31.11 -10.20
N ASN A 471 47.62 30.93 -8.91
CA ASN A 471 47.06 29.88 -8.06
C ASN A 471 45.83 30.32 -7.25
N ALA A 472 45.41 31.58 -7.36
CA ALA A 472 44.25 32.08 -6.62
C ALA A 472 42.95 31.48 -7.14
N SER A 473 42.11 31.03 -6.22
CA SER A 473 40.74 30.61 -6.51
C SER A 473 39.89 31.79 -6.99
N GLN A 474 38.78 31.51 -7.69
CA GLN A 474 37.87 32.55 -8.19
C GLN A 474 37.34 33.46 -7.06
N ALA A 475 37.13 32.89 -5.87
CA ALA A 475 36.72 33.64 -4.67
C ALA A 475 37.82 34.59 -4.14
N GLU A 476 39.08 34.18 -4.23
CA GLU A 476 40.22 35.03 -3.86
C GLU A 476 40.42 36.16 -4.87
N LEU A 477 40.29 35.87 -6.17
CA LEU A 477 40.31 36.88 -7.22
C LEU A 477 39.14 37.87 -7.08
N ALA A 478 37.96 37.41 -6.66
CA ALA A 478 36.82 38.27 -6.37
C ALA A 478 37.12 39.23 -5.21
N LYS A 479 37.83 38.74 -4.19
CA LYS A 479 38.25 39.55 -3.04
C LYS A 479 39.32 40.58 -3.43
N ILE A 480 40.27 40.21 -4.30
CA ILE A 480 41.36 41.09 -4.77
C ILE A 480 40.82 42.18 -5.69
N THR A 481 39.97 41.83 -6.65
CA THR A 481 39.49 42.76 -7.68
C THR A 481 38.22 43.52 -7.31
N GLY A 482 37.46 43.04 -6.31
CA GLY A 482 36.11 43.52 -6.02
C GLY A 482 35.07 43.14 -7.08
N ILE A 483 35.41 42.27 -8.03
CA ILE A 483 34.53 41.83 -9.12
C ILE A 483 33.81 40.54 -8.70
N SER A 484 32.53 40.39 -9.07
CA SER A 484 31.74 39.21 -8.67
C SER A 484 32.32 37.90 -9.21
N ASP A 485 32.22 36.82 -8.42
CA ASP A 485 32.66 35.47 -8.81
C ASP A 485 32.06 35.02 -10.15
N ARG A 486 30.79 35.37 -10.40
CA ARG A 486 30.10 35.08 -11.66
C ARG A 486 30.76 35.76 -12.85
N THR A 487 31.18 37.02 -12.71
CA THR A 487 31.86 37.78 -13.76
C THR A 487 33.26 37.25 -13.99
N ILE A 488 34.02 36.96 -12.92
CA ILE A 488 35.36 36.35 -13.01
C ILE A 488 35.29 35.00 -13.73
N ARG A 489 34.33 34.14 -13.36
CA ARG A 489 34.12 32.86 -14.04
C ARG A 489 33.76 33.03 -15.51
N LYS A 490 32.98 34.04 -15.87
CA LYS A 490 32.61 34.34 -17.26
C LYS A 490 33.83 34.77 -18.07
N VAL A 491 34.67 35.64 -17.50
CA VAL A 491 35.91 36.12 -18.13
C VAL A 491 36.92 34.99 -18.30
N LEU A 492 37.22 34.23 -17.23
CA LEU A 492 38.19 33.14 -17.29
C LEU A 492 37.75 31.96 -18.17
N ARG A 493 36.44 31.72 -18.31
CA ARG A 493 35.92 30.69 -19.23
C ARG A 493 36.00 31.11 -20.70
N ALA A 494 35.93 32.42 -20.97
CA ALA A 494 35.95 32.95 -22.33
C ALA A 494 37.37 33.01 -22.93
N ILE A 495 38.41 32.87 -22.11
CA ILE A 495 39.81 33.00 -22.52
C ILE A 495 40.49 31.62 -22.37
N PRO A 496 40.97 31.00 -23.45
CA PRO A 496 41.73 29.76 -23.37
C PRO A 496 42.95 29.90 -22.46
N ALA A 497 43.24 28.87 -21.66
CA ALA A 497 44.28 28.91 -20.64
C ALA A 497 45.68 29.18 -21.23
N GLU A 498 45.90 28.77 -22.49
CA GLU A 498 47.16 28.98 -23.22
C GLU A 498 47.40 30.46 -23.55
N ILE A 499 46.33 31.22 -23.81
CA ILE A 499 46.40 32.64 -24.20
C ILE A 499 46.36 33.55 -22.96
N ALA A 500 45.69 33.09 -21.90
CA ALA A 500 45.52 33.86 -20.67
C ALA A 500 46.86 34.29 -20.06
N GLY A 501 47.87 33.40 -20.07
CA GLY A 501 49.22 33.71 -19.54
C GLY A 501 50.00 34.73 -20.38
N GLU A 502 49.84 34.68 -21.70
CA GLU A 502 50.53 35.60 -22.62
C GLU A 502 49.89 36.99 -22.61
N LEU A 503 48.56 37.06 -22.61
CA LEU A 503 47.80 38.31 -22.45
C LEU A 503 48.06 38.96 -21.09
N ALA A 504 48.07 38.16 -20.02
CA ALA A 504 48.45 38.60 -18.69
C ALA A 504 49.84 39.27 -18.69
N GLY A 505 50.85 38.62 -19.28
CA GLY A 505 52.20 39.16 -19.39
C GLY A 505 52.28 40.45 -20.22
N GLN A 506 51.54 40.53 -21.33
CA GLN A 506 51.47 41.73 -22.17
C GLN A 506 50.79 42.90 -21.45
N VAL A 507 49.69 42.64 -20.74
CA VAL A 507 48.99 43.68 -19.96
C VAL A 507 49.85 44.16 -18.80
N LEU A 508 50.56 43.26 -18.09
CA LEU A 508 51.48 43.62 -17.01
C LEU A 508 52.68 44.44 -17.51
N ALA A 509 53.17 44.14 -18.72
CA ALA A 509 54.23 44.89 -19.38
C ALA A 509 53.77 46.30 -19.80
N LEU A 510 52.52 46.44 -20.25
CA LEU A 510 51.92 47.71 -20.66
C LEU A 510 51.53 48.62 -19.47
N THR A 511 51.16 48.04 -18.32
CA THR A 511 50.89 48.79 -17.08
C THR A 511 52.17 49.18 -16.33
N GLY A 512 53.33 48.72 -16.79
CA GLY A 512 54.63 49.29 -16.46
C GLY A 512 55.01 49.17 -14.98
N GLY A 513 54.90 47.98 -14.38
CA GLY A 513 55.59 47.62 -13.12
C GLY A 513 55.45 48.59 -11.94
N ARG A 514 54.42 49.44 -11.92
CA ARG A 514 54.10 50.35 -10.80
C ARG A 514 52.79 49.91 -10.17
N ALA A 515 52.86 48.80 -9.45
CA ALA A 515 51.89 48.46 -8.42
C ALA A 515 52.69 48.11 -7.15
N GLY A 516 53.11 49.16 -6.45
CA GLY A 516 53.60 49.16 -5.08
C GLY A 516 52.91 50.30 -4.35
#